data_AF-A0A964U3L7-F1
#
_entry.id   AF-A0A964U3L7-F1
#
_cell.length_a   1.000
_cell.length_b   1.000
_cell.length_c   1.000
_cell.angle_alpha   90.00
_cell.angle_beta   90.00
_cell.angle_gamma   90.00
#
_symmetry.space_group_name_H-M   'P 1'
#
loop_
_entity.id
_entity.type
_entity.pdbx_description
1 polymer ?
#
loop_
_entity_poly.entity_id
_entity_poly.type
_entity_poly.pdbx_seq_one_letter_code
_entity_poly.pdbx_strand_id
1 'polypeptide(L)'
;MQRWLIATGLVALTAAFGLPLLHGGERRGGERGATQPESVRVAAAEAPDTAARAADEEAAATTTVEAAAPAIKWAPAVEPKPLSDHVTKGLAWLVEQQNDDGGWGQGEESSHMGHGMDEVKDVSNVADTAMATLALIRAGSTPSEGPHKQHILSAIEFVCNQVEAADDTSLWVTDVRGTRVQSKIGQYVDTFLAANLLSEVKDQMPDAAGNQRVFAALEKVLDKIEKNQKDDGGWDNQGWAGGLGGAMGQKALANAKRVGMEVDDEALDKAQEQAQRESKTGEDGRFAASGKSAGIELYSAATSVGGLADASKANQVRRQEAAQQAEAAQEENARLATALPNATEPEERERIEKQIEINETKIAEAGERLADYDKADEDLDAAKEALLKRMDDEQFVAGFGNNGGEEFLSYLQIGEALVVDGGEQFAEWDKKMTRNLNNVQNNDGSWSGHHCITGRTFCTSAALLVLTVDRAPAPIRDAVRGG
;
A
#
# COMPACT_ATOMS: atom_id res chain seq x y z
N MET A 1 3.25 -43.87 8.10
CA MET A 1 3.09 -44.14 6.66
C MET A 1 1.62 -44.45 6.37
N GLN A 2 0.81 -43.46 6.04
CA GLN A 2 -0.56 -43.64 5.55
C GLN A 2 -0.75 -42.69 4.37
N ARG A 3 -0.96 -43.27 3.19
CA ARG A 3 -1.22 -42.56 1.93
C ARG A 3 -2.72 -42.26 1.85
N TRP A 4 -3.07 -40.99 1.68
CA TRP A 4 -4.43 -40.57 1.29
C TRP A 4 -4.49 -40.41 -0.23
N LEU A 5 -5.47 -41.09 -0.84
CA LEU A 5 -5.83 -41.01 -2.25
C LEU A 5 -6.61 -39.73 -2.52
N ILE A 6 -6.16 -38.91 -3.47
CA ILE A 6 -6.90 -37.77 -4.00
C ILE A 6 -7.74 -38.27 -5.19
N ALA A 7 -9.05 -38.10 -5.10
CA ALA A 7 -10.00 -38.35 -6.18
C ALA A 7 -10.08 -37.10 -7.08
N THR A 8 -9.63 -37.25 -8.33
CA THR A 8 -9.79 -36.25 -9.40
C THR A 8 -11.19 -36.32 -10.00
N GLY A 9 -11.98 -35.26 -9.81
CA GLY A 9 -13.23 -35.00 -10.52
C GLY A 9 -13.00 -34.03 -11.67
N LEU A 10 -12.96 -34.55 -12.90
CA LEU A 10 -12.87 -33.79 -14.14
C LEU A 10 -14.27 -33.25 -14.49
N VAL A 11 -14.44 -31.92 -14.58
CA VAL A 11 -15.64 -31.31 -15.19
C VAL A 11 -15.19 -30.58 -16.44
N ALA A 12 -15.65 -31.07 -17.59
CA ALA A 12 -15.41 -30.49 -18.90
C ALA A 12 -16.35 -29.28 -19.12
N LEU A 13 -15.77 -28.11 -19.38
CA LEU A 13 -16.50 -26.94 -19.87
C LEU A 13 -16.24 -26.77 -21.36
N THR A 14 -17.25 -27.07 -22.18
CA THR A 14 -17.28 -26.83 -23.63
C THR A 14 -17.40 -25.34 -23.93
N ALA A 15 -16.41 -24.79 -24.65
CA ALA A 15 -16.43 -23.45 -25.23
C ALA A 15 -17.29 -23.41 -26.51
N ALA A 16 -18.16 -22.41 -26.62
CA ALA A 16 -18.87 -22.08 -27.85
C ALA A 16 -18.34 -20.74 -28.39
N PHE A 17 -17.58 -20.80 -29.48
CA PHE A 17 -17.19 -19.64 -30.29
C PHE A 17 -18.29 -19.34 -31.31
N GLY A 18 -18.70 -18.09 -31.42
CA GLY A 18 -19.58 -17.59 -32.48
C GLY A 18 -19.20 -16.17 -32.88
N LEU A 19 -18.37 -16.03 -33.92
CA LEU A 19 -18.22 -14.80 -34.70
C LEU A 19 -19.36 -14.70 -35.74
N PRO A 20 -19.66 -13.48 -36.19
CA PRO A 20 -19.87 -13.28 -37.62
C PRO A 20 -19.02 -12.15 -38.21
N LEU A 21 -18.36 -12.49 -39.31
CA LEU A 21 -17.82 -11.60 -40.35
C LEU A 21 -18.96 -10.95 -41.14
N LEU A 22 -18.84 -9.65 -41.47
CA LEU A 22 -19.44 -9.06 -42.67
C LEU A 22 -18.62 -7.84 -43.18
N HIS A 23 -17.90 -8.08 -44.27
CA HIS A 23 -17.72 -7.28 -45.50
C HIS A 23 -17.83 -5.74 -45.50
N GLY A 24 -16.74 -5.12 -45.98
CA GLY A 24 -16.73 -4.47 -47.32
C GLY A 24 -16.62 -2.95 -47.37
N GLY A 25 -15.62 -2.43 -48.10
CA GLY A 25 -15.66 -1.06 -48.66
C GLY A 25 -14.30 -0.39 -48.89
N GLU A 26 -13.73 -0.54 -50.08
CA GLU A 26 -12.61 0.24 -50.61
C GLU A 26 -12.90 1.76 -50.72
N ARG A 27 -11.86 2.62 -50.58
CA ARG A 27 -11.34 3.50 -51.66
C ARG A 27 -10.21 4.45 -51.21
N ARG A 28 -9.06 4.29 -51.88
CA ARG A 28 -8.13 5.28 -52.48
C ARG A 28 -8.05 6.73 -51.94
N GLY A 29 -6.83 7.10 -51.52
CA GLY A 29 -5.90 7.93 -52.30
C GLY A 29 -5.92 9.46 -52.08
N GLY A 30 -4.77 10.04 -51.76
CA GLY A 30 -4.53 11.49 -51.89
C GLY A 30 -3.39 12.04 -51.03
N GLU A 31 -2.19 12.06 -51.61
CA GLU A 31 -0.96 12.65 -51.07
C GLU A 31 -0.90 14.19 -51.15
N ARG A 32 -0.04 14.76 -50.27
CA ARG A 32 0.86 15.93 -50.42
C ARG A 32 0.30 17.36 -50.27
N GLY A 33 0.99 18.13 -49.42
CA GLY A 33 1.00 19.60 -49.48
C GLY A 33 1.53 20.31 -48.23
N ALA A 34 2.82 20.15 -47.90
CA ALA A 34 3.50 21.02 -46.93
C ALA A 34 3.96 22.32 -47.60
N THR A 35 3.65 23.49 -47.01
CA THR A 35 4.34 24.76 -47.30
C THR A 35 4.50 25.58 -46.02
N GLN A 36 5.73 26.11 -45.85
CA GLN A 36 6.20 26.95 -44.75
C GLN A 36 5.67 28.40 -44.86
N PRO A 37 5.66 29.18 -43.78
CA PRO A 37 5.22 30.58 -43.81
C PRO A 37 6.36 31.55 -44.20
N GLU A 38 6.00 32.56 -45.00
CA GLU A 38 6.84 33.68 -45.40
C GLU A 38 7.03 34.72 -44.29
N SER A 39 8.23 35.29 -44.28
CA SER A 39 8.71 36.39 -43.46
C SER A 39 8.18 37.75 -43.90
N VAL A 40 7.80 38.62 -42.95
CA VAL A 40 7.82 40.08 -43.13
C VAL A 40 8.43 40.75 -41.90
N ARG A 41 9.52 41.49 -42.10
CA ARG A 41 10.09 42.46 -41.16
C ARG A 41 9.68 43.87 -41.61
N VAL A 42 9.15 44.70 -40.71
CA VAL A 42 9.28 46.17 -40.81
C VAL A 42 9.37 46.81 -39.42
N ALA A 43 10.51 47.48 -39.22
CA ALA A 43 10.86 48.69 -38.45
C ALA A 43 10.18 49.04 -37.10
N ALA A 44 11.06 49.36 -36.15
CA ALA A 44 10.80 50.09 -34.91
C ALA A 44 10.87 51.62 -35.10
N ALA A 45 10.05 52.37 -34.35
CA ALA A 45 10.33 53.74 -33.89
C ALA A 45 9.37 54.16 -32.74
N GLU A 46 9.96 54.37 -31.56
CA GLU A 46 9.66 55.27 -30.42
C GLU A 46 8.25 55.82 -30.12
N ALA A 47 7.82 55.69 -28.84
CA ALA A 47 7.35 56.82 -28.02
C ALA A 47 7.39 56.48 -26.50
N PRO A 48 7.49 57.47 -25.59
CA PRO A 48 7.88 57.28 -24.18
C PRO A 48 6.75 57.46 -23.14
N ASP A 49 7.02 56.91 -21.95
CA ASP A 49 6.80 57.46 -20.60
C ASP A 49 5.41 58.02 -20.21
N THR A 50 4.64 57.18 -19.50
CA THR A 50 3.79 57.62 -18.37
C THR A 50 3.67 56.50 -17.34
N ALA A 51 4.73 56.31 -16.55
CA ALA A 51 4.68 55.56 -15.29
C ALA A 51 4.57 56.54 -14.11
N ALA A 52 3.35 56.93 -13.73
CA ALA A 52 3.04 57.54 -12.42
C ALA A 52 1.53 57.83 -12.28
N ARG A 53 0.73 56.81 -11.95
CA ARG A 53 -0.53 56.89 -11.17
C ARG A 53 -1.32 55.58 -11.31
N ALA A 54 -0.85 54.54 -10.63
CA ALA A 54 -1.61 53.34 -10.29
C ALA A 54 -0.84 52.61 -9.19
N ALA A 55 -0.69 53.26 -8.04
CA ALA A 55 -0.06 52.70 -6.85
C ALA A 55 -0.71 53.39 -5.65
N ASP A 56 -1.99 53.10 -5.43
CA ASP A 56 -2.74 53.33 -4.19
C ASP A 56 -4.18 52.82 -4.38
N GLU A 57 -4.35 51.51 -4.58
CA GLU A 57 -5.61 50.78 -4.31
C GLU A 57 -5.42 49.26 -4.54
N GLU A 58 -4.46 48.66 -3.83
CA GLU A 58 -4.42 47.19 -3.70
C GLU A 58 -3.80 46.82 -2.35
N ALA A 59 -4.44 47.30 -1.28
CA ALA A 59 -4.14 46.94 0.09
C ALA A 59 -5.45 46.55 0.77
N ALA A 60 -5.80 45.25 0.68
CA ALA A 60 -6.54 44.46 1.68
C ALA A 60 -7.22 43.25 1.00
N ALA A 61 -6.43 42.22 0.69
CA ALA A 61 -6.92 40.84 0.65
C ALA A 61 -5.74 39.93 0.98
N THR A 62 -5.14 40.15 2.15
CA THR A 62 -4.30 39.12 2.77
C THR A 62 -5.27 38.04 3.24
N THR A 63 -5.56 37.08 2.38
CA THR A 63 -6.01 35.76 2.83
C THR A 63 -4.90 35.26 3.74
N THR A 64 -5.15 35.34 5.05
CA THR A 64 -4.44 34.53 6.02
C THR A 64 -4.66 33.10 5.56
N VAL A 65 -3.64 32.52 4.92
CA VAL A 65 -3.55 31.07 4.73
C VAL A 65 -3.50 30.52 6.15
N GLU A 66 -4.66 30.06 6.60
CA GLU A 66 -4.85 29.33 7.84
C GLU A 66 -3.76 28.26 7.88
N ALA A 67 -2.92 28.31 8.91
CA ALA A 67 -1.79 27.40 9.02
C ALA A 67 -2.36 25.99 9.21
N ALA A 68 -2.42 25.21 8.13
CA ALA A 68 -2.79 23.80 8.17
C ALA A 68 -2.00 23.12 9.29
N ALA A 69 -2.69 22.34 10.14
CA ALA A 69 -2.02 21.66 11.24
C ALA A 69 -0.86 20.80 10.69
N PRO A 70 0.26 20.69 11.42
CA PRO A 70 1.45 20.04 10.91
C PRO A 70 1.15 18.61 10.47
N ALA A 71 1.64 18.23 9.28
CA ALA A 71 1.47 16.87 8.76
C ALA A 71 2.07 15.84 9.74
N ILE A 72 1.39 14.69 9.90
CA ILE A 72 1.91 13.58 10.71
C ILE A 72 3.30 13.21 10.23
N LYS A 73 4.25 13.19 11.16
CA LYS A 73 5.61 12.76 10.87
C LYS A 73 5.69 11.23 10.95
N TRP A 74 6.14 10.61 9.87
CA TRP A 74 6.36 9.17 9.79
C TRP A 74 7.85 8.86 9.86
N ALA A 75 8.23 7.97 10.78
CA ALA A 75 9.59 7.46 10.89
C ALA A 75 9.61 6.11 11.62
N PRO A 76 10.76 5.42 11.70
CA PRO A 76 10.89 4.26 12.58
C PRO A 76 10.44 4.55 14.02
N ALA A 77 9.58 3.72 14.58
CA ALA A 77 9.11 3.82 15.98
C ALA A 77 10.19 3.42 17.01
N VAL A 78 11.18 2.65 16.57
CA VAL A 78 12.32 2.20 17.37
C VAL A 78 13.60 2.56 16.65
N GLU A 79 14.71 2.66 17.40
CA GLU A 79 16.02 2.92 16.80
C GLU A 79 16.41 1.77 15.86
N PRO A 80 16.71 2.06 14.58
CA PRO A 80 17.08 1.01 13.65
C PRO A 80 18.37 0.29 14.05
N LYS A 81 18.32 -1.05 14.12
CA LYS A 81 19.52 -1.86 14.40
C LYS A 81 20.47 -1.83 13.20
N PRO A 82 21.81 -1.83 13.36
CA PRO A 82 22.73 -1.92 12.23
C PRO A 82 22.40 -3.12 11.32
N LEU A 83 22.56 -2.95 10.00
CA LEU A 83 22.39 -4.09 9.07
C LEU A 83 23.43 -5.16 9.41
N SER A 84 22.96 -6.40 9.61
CA SER A 84 23.84 -7.54 9.91
C SER A 84 24.47 -8.09 8.63
N ASP A 85 25.54 -8.88 8.77
CA ASP A 85 26.16 -9.58 7.63
C ASP A 85 25.15 -10.46 6.86
N HIS A 86 24.18 -11.05 7.55
CA HIS A 86 23.10 -11.82 6.92
C HIS A 86 22.24 -10.92 6.02
N VAL A 87 21.84 -9.75 6.52
CA VAL A 87 21.07 -8.77 5.76
C VAL A 87 21.87 -8.26 4.56
N THR A 88 23.14 -7.88 4.76
CA THR A 88 24.01 -7.38 3.68
C THR A 88 24.21 -8.43 2.57
N LYS A 89 24.39 -9.71 2.92
CA LYS A 89 24.50 -10.79 1.93
C LYS A 89 23.21 -10.98 1.14
N GLY A 90 22.05 -10.93 1.80
CA GLY A 90 20.76 -11.05 1.12
C GLY A 90 20.48 -9.89 0.17
N LEU A 91 20.82 -8.66 0.57
CA LEU A 91 20.70 -7.48 -0.30
C LEU A 91 21.62 -7.59 -1.51
N ALA A 92 22.87 -8.03 -1.32
CA ALA A 92 23.80 -8.25 -2.42
C ALA A 92 23.29 -9.32 -3.40
N TRP A 93 22.74 -10.41 -2.88
CA TRP A 93 22.12 -11.45 -3.71
C TRP A 93 20.94 -10.90 -4.51
N LEU A 94 20.02 -10.15 -3.90
CA LEU A 94 18.88 -9.55 -4.62
C LEU A 94 19.35 -8.67 -5.78
N VAL A 95 20.34 -7.81 -5.54
CA VAL A 95 20.91 -6.93 -6.56
C VAL A 95 21.50 -7.73 -7.73
N GLU A 96 22.17 -8.85 -7.45
CA GLU A 96 22.73 -9.73 -8.48
C GLU A 96 21.65 -10.43 -9.32
N GLN A 97 20.45 -10.64 -8.78
CA GLN A 97 19.34 -11.30 -9.47
C GLN A 97 18.43 -10.36 -10.27
N GLN A 98 18.68 -9.05 -10.29
CA GLN A 98 17.86 -8.13 -11.07
C GLN A 98 18.08 -8.36 -12.57
N ASN A 99 16.99 -8.42 -13.33
CA ASN A 99 17.04 -8.56 -14.78
C ASN A 99 17.40 -7.22 -15.46
N ASP A 100 17.83 -7.29 -16.72
CA ASP A 100 18.18 -6.11 -17.54
C ASP A 100 17.03 -5.11 -17.71
N ASP A 101 15.77 -5.56 -17.58
CA ASP A 101 14.58 -4.71 -17.64
C ASP A 101 14.24 -4.00 -16.32
N GLY A 102 15.07 -4.20 -15.29
CA GLY A 102 14.89 -3.64 -13.95
C GLY A 102 13.95 -4.44 -13.04
N GLY A 103 13.26 -5.45 -13.55
CA GLY A 103 12.40 -6.30 -12.75
C GLY A 103 13.14 -7.50 -12.13
N TRP A 104 12.42 -8.24 -11.30
CA TRP A 104 12.82 -9.57 -10.84
C TRP A 104 11.79 -10.61 -11.25
N GLY A 105 12.29 -11.77 -11.66
CA GLY A 105 11.49 -12.98 -11.72
C GLY A 105 11.40 -13.66 -10.35
N GLN A 106 10.61 -14.73 -10.31
CA GLN A 106 10.42 -15.54 -9.11
C GLN A 106 11.74 -16.17 -8.59
N GLY A 107 12.70 -16.38 -9.50
CA GLY A 107 13.95 -17.09 -9.24
C GLY A 107 13.75 -18.60 -9.13
N GLU A 108 14.84 -19.29 -8.79
CA GLU A 108 14.84 -20.74 -8.60
C GLU A 108 13.87 -21.16 -7.47
N GLU A 109 13.15 -22.26 -7.68
CA GLU A 109 12.34 -22.89 -6.64
C GLU A 109 13.16 -23.89 -5.81
N SER A 110 12.67 -24.22 -4.62
CA SER A 110 13.22 -25.33 -3.84
C SER A 110 13.15 -26.63 -4.64
N SER A 111 14.21 -27.44 -4.57
CA SER A 111 14.26 -28.76 -5.20
C SER A 111 13.10 -29.68 -4.81
N HIS A 112 12.45 -29.41 -3.67
CA HIS A 112 11.29 -30.16 -3.19
C HIS A 112 10.01 -29.91 -4.00
N MET A 113 9.91 -28.79 -4.71
CA MET A 113 8.75 -28.42 -5.53
C MET A 113 8.84 -28.91 -6.99
N GLY A 114 10.00 -29.44 -7.40
CA GLY A 114 10.29 -29.79 -8.78
C GLY A 114 10.45 -28.57 -9.70
N HIS A 115 10.41 -28.80 -11.01
CA HIS A 115 10.65 -27.79 -12.05
C HIS A 115 9.36 -27.21 -12.64
N GLY A 116 8.28 -27.17 -11.85
CA GLY A 116 6.93 -26.88 -12.34
C GLY A 116 6.69 -25.42 -12.76
N MET A 117 7.63 -24.52 -12.47
CA MET A 117 7.52 -23.08 -12.73
C MET A 117 8.78 -22.51 -13.40
N ASP A 118 9.60 -23.36 -14.02
CA ASP A 118 10.85 -22.93 -14.66
C ASP A 118 10.61 -21.88 -15.77
N GLU A 119 9.44 -21.90 -16.40
CA GLU A 119 9.05 -20.95 -17.46
C GLU A 119 8.89 -19.51 -16.97
N VAL A 120 8.59 -19.30 -15.69
CA VAL A 120 8.41 -17.96 -15.08
C VAL A 120 9.57 -17.57 -14.16
N LYS A 121 10.60 -18.42 -14.05
CA LYS A 121 11.70 -18.22 -13.09
C LYS A 121 12.47 -16.91 -13.35
N ASP A 122 12.74 -16.62 -14.62
CA ASP A 122 13.50 -15.43 -15.06
C ASP A 122 12.58 -14.34 -15.63
N VAL A 123 11.27 -14.57 -15.68
CA VAL A 123 10.31 -13.60 -16.22
C VAL A 123 10.01 -12.56 -15.14
N SER A 124 10.47 -11.34 -15.36
CA SER A 124 10.19 -10.20 -14.48
C SER A 124 8.69 -10.06 -14.24
N ASN A 125 8.29 -10.00 -12.97
CA ASN A 125 6.90 -9.82 -12.57
C ASN A 125 6.77 -8.77 -11.45
N VAL A 126 5.57 -8.20 -11.30
CA VAL A 126 5.36 -7.02 -10.45
C VAL A 126 5.45 -7.39 -8.97
N ALA A 127 4.90 -8.53 -8.55
CA ALA A 127 4.94 -8.95 -7.16
C ALA A 127 6.37 -9.16 -6.63
N ASP A 128 7.20 -9.92 -7.34
CA ASP A 128 8.59 -10.16 -6.96
C ASP A 128 9.42 -8.87 -7.02
N THR A 129 9.23 -8.05 -8.06
CA THR A 129 9.91 -6.75 -8.21
C THR A 129 9.56 -5.79 -7.07
N ALA A 130 8.28 -5.68 -6.72
CA ALA A 130 7.83 -4.80 -5.65
C ALA A 130 8.41 -5.20 -4.30
N MET A 131 8.41 -6.50 -3.97
CA MET A 131 8.97 -7.00 -2.72
C MET A 131 10.49 -6.79 -2.64
N ALA A 132 11.24 -7.09 -3.71
CA ALA A 132 12.68 -6.87 -3.77
C ALA A 132 13.02 -5.39 -3.59
N THR A 133 12.28 -4.52 -4.28
CA THR A 133 12.49 -3.06 -4.20
C THR A 133 12.18 -2.53 -2.80
N LEU A 134 11.08 -2.97 -2.19
CA LEU A 134 10.73 -2.61 -0.80
C LEU A 134 11.81 -3.06 0.19
N ALA A 135 12.43 -4.22 0.00
CA ALA A 135 13.54 -4.68 0.84
C ALA A 135 14.78 -3.78 0.71
N LEU A 136 15.13 -3.35 -0.51
CA LEU A 136 16.23 -2.41 -0.75
C LEU A 136 15.95 -1.03 -0.14
N ILE A 137 14.70 -0.56 -0.24
CA ILE A 137 14.25 0.70 0.37
C ILE A 137 14.33 0.62 1.90
N ARG A 138 13.77 -0.45 2.48
CA ARG A 138 13.78 -0.68 3.92
C ARG A 138 15.20 -0.81 4.48
N ALA A 139 16.18 -1.23 3.66
CA ALA A 139 17.59 -1.24 4.04
C ALA A 139 18.27 0.14 4.02
N GLY A 140 17.58 1.20 3.58
CA GLY A 140 18.05 2.59 3.66
C GLY A 140 18.51 3.21 2.33
N SER A 141 18.19 2.62 1.19
CA SER A 141 18.35 3.27 -0.12
C SER A 141 17.02 3.89 -0.59
N THR A 142 17.06 4.83 -1.51
CA THR A 142 15.88 5.43 -2.16
C THR A 142 16.13 5.46 -3.68
N PRO A 143 15.14 5.77 -4.53
CA PRO A 143 15.42 5.97 -5.96
C PRO A 143 16.39 7.13 -6.25
N SER A 144 16.61 8.03 -5.29
CA SER A 144 17.50 9.19 -5.43
C SER A 144 18.86 9.01 -4.75
N GLU A 145 18.93 8.21 -3.69
CA GLU A 145 20.08 8.15 -2.77
C GLU A 145 20.41 6.73 -2.30
N GLY A 146 21.64 6.56 -1.80
CA GLY A 146 22.11 5.29 -1.25
C GLY A 146 22.73 4.32 -2.28
N PRO A 147 23.29 3.20 -1.79
CA PRO A 147 24.07 2.26 -2.61
C PRO A 147 23.23 1.52 -3.66
N HIS A 148 21.92 1.34 -3.43
CA HIS A 148 21.05 0.58 -4.33
C HIS A 148 20.17 1.45 -5.23
N LYS A 149 20.41 2.76 -5.29
CA LYS A 149 19.52 3.72 -5.97
C LYS A 149 19.20 3.37 -7.42
N GLN A 150 20.19 2.91 -8.19
CA GLN A 150 20.00 2.58 -9.61
C GLN A 150 19.10 1.35 -9.78
N HIS A 151 19.29 0.34 -8.93
CA HIS A 151 18.45 -0.86 -8.92
C HIS A 151 17.01 -0.54 -8.51
N ILE A 152 16.83 0.36 -7.53
CA ILE A 152 15.49 0.82 -7.12
C ILE A 152 14.83 1.63 -8.24
N LEU A 153 15.56 2.54 -8.88
CA LEU A 153 15.04 3.38 -9.96
C LEU A 153 14.56 2.54 -11.15
N SER A 154 15.37 1.61 -11.63
CA SER A 154 14.99 0.72 -12.75
C SER A 154 13.80 -0.18 -12.40
N ALA A 155 13.68 -0.59 -11.14
CA ALA A 155 12.55 -1.39 -10.68
C ALA A 155 11.24 -0.61 -10.63
N ILE A 156 11.29 0.65 -10.17
CA ILE A 156 10.12 1.55 -10.20
C ILE A 156 9.72 1.83 -11.64
N GLU A 157 10.68 2.06 -12.54
CA GLU A 157 10.41 2.21 -13.97
C GLU A 157 9.72 0.97 -14.57
N PHE A 158 10.19 -0.24 -14.22
CA PHE A 158 9.54 -1.48 -14.59
C PHE A 158 8.08 -1.54 -14.10
N VAL A 159 7.83 -1.27 -12.81
CA VAL A 159 6.47 -1.32 -12.25
C VAL A 159 5.56 -0.26 -12.88
N CYS A 160 6.05 0.97 -13.08
CA CYS A 160 5.29 2.01 -13.78
C CYS A 160 4.94 1.60 -15.22
N ASN A 161 5.88 1.01 -15.97
CA ASN A 161 5.62 0.52 -17.33
C ASN A 161 4.48 -0.50 -17.35
N GLN A 162 4.43 -1.42 -16.38
CA GLN A 162 3.40 -2.46 -16.28
C GLN A 162 2.02 -1.84 -15.98
N VAL A 163 1.96 -0.92 -15.02
CA VAL A 163 0.73 -0.19 -14.64
C VAL A 163 0.21 0.66 -15.80
N GLU A 164 1.09 1.34 -16.52
CA GLU A 164 0.74 2.17 -17.67
C GLU A 164 0.14 1.34 -18.81
N ALA A 165 0.70 0.14 -19.07
CA ALA A 165 0.23 -0.76 -20.10
C ALA A 165 -1.08 -1.49 -19.75
N ALA A 166 -1.40 -1.63 -18.46
CA ALA A 166 -2.61 -2.31 -18.01
C ALA A 166 -3.89 -1.56 -18.41
N ASP A 167 -5.02 -2.27 -18.47
CA ASP A 167 -6.33 -1.63 -18.66
C ASP A 167 -6.73 -0.78 -17.43
N ASP A 168 -7.88 -0.10 -17.49
CA ASP A 168 -8.32 0.80 -16.41
C ASP A 168 -9.37 0.17 -15.47
N THR A 169 -9.94 -1.00 -15.79
CA THR A 169 -11.15 -1.50 -15.11
C THR A 169 -10.95 -2.81 -14.34
N SER A 170 -10.18 -3.76 -14.88
CA SER A 170 -9.87 -5.01 -14.21
C SER A 170 -8.98 -4.77 -12.98
N LEU A 171 -8.84 -5.74 -12.07
CA LEU A 171 -7.91 -5.57 -10.95
C LEU A 171 -6.45 -5.90 -11.34
N TRP A 172 -6.14 -6.14 -12.63
CA TRP A 172 -4.79 -6.49 -13.08
C TRP A 172 -3.92 -5.27 -13.40
N VAL A 173 -2.61 -5.35 -13.12
CA VAL A 173 -1.61 -4.30 -13.44
C VAL A 173 -0.44 -4.78 -14.31
N THR A 174 -0.52 -5.99 -14.83
CA THR A 174 0.53 -6.63 -15.64
C THR A 174 -0.13 -7.62 -16.60
N ASP A 175 0.54 -8.17 -17.60
CA ASP A 175 0.07 -9.34 -18.37
C ASP A 175 0.71 -10.65 -17.89
N VAL A 176 1.68 -10.60 -16.97
CA VAL A 176 2.30 -11.80 -16.42
C VAL A 176 1.32 -12.49 -15.47
N ARG A 177 1.05 -13.77 -15.72
CA ARG A 177 0.05 -14.56 -15.02
C ARG A 177 0.61 -15.89 -14.56
N GLY A 178 -0.01 -16.44 -13.53
CA GLY A 178 0.28 -17.77 -13.02
C GLY A 178 1.59 -17.86 -12.24
N THR A 179 2.14 -16.76 -11.74
CA THR A 179 3.33 -16.80 -10.89
C THR A 179 3.04 -17.55 -9.58
N ARG A 180 4.08 -18.04 -8.88
CA ARG A 180 3.87 -18.74 -7.60
C ARG A 180 3.20 -17.82 -6.60
N VAL A 181 3.63 -16.56 -6.51
CA VAL A 181 3.06 -15.56 -5.59
C VAL A 181 1.56 -15.38 -5.86
N GLN A 182 1.17 -15.23 -7.14
CA GLN A 182 -0.25 -15.16 -7.54
C GLN A 182 -1.04 -16.41 -7.15
N SER A 183 -0.51 -17.60 -7.43
CA SER A 183 -1.20 -18.86 -7.12
C SER A 183 -1.41 -19.07 -5.61
N LYS A 184 -0.56 -18.46 -4.79
CA LYS A 184 -0.49 -18.70 -3.36
C LYS A 184 -1.24 -17.66 -2.56
N ILE A 185 -0.86 -16.40 -2.65
CA ILE A 185 -1.47 -15.32 -1.87
C ILE A 185 -2.47 -14.50 -2.68
N GLY A 186 -2.72 -14.89 -3.92
CA GLY A 186 -3.88 -14.50 -4.69
C GLY A 186 -3.54 -13.81 -5.99
N GLN A 187 -4.39 -14.04 -6.99
CA GLN A 187 -4.13 -13.66 -8.37
C GLN A 187 -3.85 -12.16 -8.58
N TYR A 188 -4.38 -11.27 -7.74
CA TYR A 188 -4.21 -9.81 -7.86
C TYR A 188 -3.14 -9.21 -6.96
N VAL A 189 -2.31 -10.06 -6.32
CA VAL A 189 -1.28 -9.60 -5.37
C VAL A 189 -0.27 -8.62 -6.00
N ASP A 190 0.02 -8.75 -7.29
CA ASP A 190 0.83 -7.80 -8.05
C ASP A 190 0.32 -6.36 -7.93
N THR A 191 -1.00 -6.17 -8.04
CA THR A 191 -1.67 -4.87 -7.93
C THR A 191 -1.51 -4.27 -6.56
N PHE A 192 -1.72 -5.08 -5.52
CA PHE A 192 -1.59 -4.63 -4.13
C PHE A 192 -0.13 -4.29 -3.79
N LEU A 193 0.82 -5.11 -4.22
CA LEU A 193 2.25 -4.86 -3.98
C LEU A 193 2.78 -3.67 -4.79
N ALA A 194 2.27 -3.44 -6.01
CA ALA A 194 2.57 -2.24 -6.78
C ALA A 194 2.15 -0.97 -6.02
N ALA A 195 0.91 -0.92 -5.50
CA ALA A 195 0.45 0.22 -4.71
C ALA A 195 1.28 0.44 -3.43
N ASN A 196 1.66 -0.65 -2.75
CA ASN A 196 2.54 -0.56 -1.58
C ASN A 196 3.92 0.03 -1.93
N LEU A 197 4.56 -0.43 -3.01
CA LEU A 197 5.84 0.12 -3.47
C LEU A 197 5.70 1.58 -3.90
N LEU A 198 4.72 1.89 -4.76
CA LEU A 198 4.54 3.23 -5.31
C LEU A 198 4.20 4.25 -4.22
N SER A 199 3.45 3.84 -3.18
CA SER A 199 3.23 4.67 -1.99
C SER A 199 4.55 4.98 -1.27
N GLU A 200 5.42 3.99 -1.10
CA GLU A 200 6.68 4.16 -0.38
C GLU A 200 7.67 5.09 -1.10
N VAL A 201 7.57 5.24 -2.42
CA VAL A 201 8.48 6.07 -3.23
C VAL A 201 7.85 7.36 -3.76
N LYS A 202 6.58 7.64 -3.40
CA LYS A 202 5.91 8.89 -3.74
C LYS A 202 6.75 10.07 -3.23
N ASP A 203 6.99 11.04 -4.12
CA ASP A 203 7.78 12.25 -3.88
C ASP A 203 9.29 12.01 -3.60
N GLN A 204 9.82 10.80 -3.83
CA GLN A 204 11.23 10.47 -3.60
C GLN A 204 12.05 10.28 -4.89
N MET A 205 11.44 10.43 -6.06
CA MET A 205 12.10 10.25 -7.35
C MET A 205 13.16 11.34 -7.61
N PRO A 206 14.17 11.07 -8.46
CA PRO A 206 15.28 12.02 -8.69
C PRO A 206 14.86 13.35 -9.31
N ASP A 207 13.69 13.39 -9.96
CA ASP A 207 13.16 14.57 -10.61
C ASP A 207 11.62 14.64 -10.54
N ALA A 208 11.08 15.81 -10.87
CA ALA A 208 9.65 16.08 -10.82
C ALA A 208 8.83 15.23 -11.79
N ALA A 209 9.41 14.83 -12.94
CA ALA A 209 8.72 14.01 -13.92
C ALA A 209 8.54 12.57 -13.40
N GLY A 210 9.57 12.02 -12.75
CA GLY A 210 9.50 10.74 -12.05
C GLY A 210 8.45 10.77 -10.93
N ASN A 211 8.42 11.83 -10.11
CA ASN A 211 7.41 11.98 -9.06
C ASN A 211 5.98 12.02 -9.62
N GLN A 212 5.77 12.78 -10.69
CA GLN A 212 4.47 12.83 -11.37
C GLN A 212 4.07 11.47 -11.95
N ARG A 213 5.03 10.72 -12.52
CA ARG A 213 4.79 9.38 -13.07
C ARG A 213 4.39 8.39 -11.98
N VAL A 214 5.10 8.37 -10.85
CA VAL A 214 4.77 7.54 -9.69
C VAL A 214 3.39 7.90 -9.15
N PHE A 215 3.07 9.20 -9.02
CA PHE A 215 1.75 9.65 -8.59
C PHE A 215 0.64 9.11 -9.50
N ALA A 216 0.77 9.29 -10.83
CA ALA A 216 -0.23 8.84 -11.79
C ALA A 216 -0.38 7.31 -11.80
N ALA A 217 0.73 6.58 -11.69
CA ALA A 217 0.70 5.12 -11.58
C ALA A 217 0.00 4.68 -10.29
N LEU A 218 0.31 5.30 -9.14
CA LEU A 218 -0.33 4.99 -7.86
C LEU A 218 -1.83 5.30 -7.89
N GLU A 219 -2.23 6.46 -8.41
CA GLU A 219 -3.64 6.85 -8.58
C GLU A 219 -4.40 5.81 -9.42
N LYS A 220 -3.84 5.38 -10.56
CA LYS A 220 -4.44 4.35 -11.40
C LYS A 220 -4.58 3.01 -10.65
N VAL A 221 -3.58 2.60 -9.88
CA VAL A 221 -3.65 1.33 -9.13
C VAL A 221 -4.69 1.42 -8.02
N LEU A 222 -4.79 2.55 -7.31
CA LEU A 222 -5.79 2.76 -6.25
C LEU A 222 -7.21 2.74 -6.79
N ASP A 223 -7.47 3.44 -7.90
CA ASP A 223 -8.76 3.43 -8.58
C ASP A 223 -9.20 1.99 -8.94
N LYS A 224 -8.26 1.16 -9.39
CA LYS A 224 -8.51 -0.27 -9.67
C LYS A 224 -8.80 -1.06 -8.40
N ILE A 225 -8.08 -0.82 -7.30
CA ILE A 225 -8.30 -1.46 -6.01
C ILE A 225 -9.70 -1.10 -5.47
N GLU A 226 -10.07 0.17 -5.45
CA GLU A 226 -11.33 0.67 -4.92
C GLU A 226 -12.53 0.17 -5.73
N LYS A 227 -12.48 0.31 -7.07
CA LYS A 227 -13.57 -0.14 -7.96
C LYS A 227 -13.87 -1.64 -7.89
N ASN A 228 -12.88 -2.45 -7.52
CA ASN A 228 -13.00 -3.90 -7.47
C ASN A 228 -13.15 -4.44 -6.03
N GLN A 229 -13.19 -3.58 -5.01
CA GLN A 229 -13.45 -3.99 -3.64
C GLN A 229 -14.91 -4.41 -3.49
N LYS A 230 -15.14 -5.52 -2.79
CA LYS A 230 -16.47 -6.05 -2.49
C LYS A 230 -17.01 -5.42 -1.20
N ASP A 231 -18.31 -5.56 -0.99
CA ASP A 231 -18.98 -5.10 0.23
C ASP A 231 -18.42 -5.75 1.52
N ASP A 232 -17.81 -6.94 1.42
CA ASP A 232 -17.17 -7.61 2.56
C ASP A 232 -15.77 -7.05 2.89
N GLY A 233 -15.32 -6.00 2.18
CA GLY A 233 -14.00 -5.36 2.30
C GLY A 233 -12.86 -6.06 1.59
N GLY A 234 -13.10 -7.26 1.06
CA GLY A 234 -12.11 -8.01 0.31
C GLY A 234 -12.21 -7.80 -1.20
N TRP A 235 -11.45 -8.61 -1.93
CA TRP A 235 -11.46 -8.67 -3.39
C TRP A 235 -11.70 -10.10 -3.86
N ASP A 236 -11.97 -10.31 -5.14
CA ASP A 236 -12.03 -11.65 -5.73
C ASP A 236 -10.64 -12.27 -5.95
N ASN A 237 -9.82 -12.22 -4.89
CA ASN A 237 -8.40 -12.54 -4.93
C ASN A 237 -8.18 -14.04 -4.66
N GLN A 238 -8.43 -14.85 -5.69
CA GLN A 238 -8.33 -16.31 -5.58
C GLN A 238 -6.88 -16.78 -5.44
N GLY A 239 -6.61 -17.59 -4.41
CA GLY A 239 -5.30 -18.17 -4.09
C GLY A 239 -5.40 -19.14 -2.92
N TRP A 240 -4.37 -19.93 -2.68
CA TRP A 240 -4.36 -20.91 -1.58
C TRP A 240 -4.52 -20.28 -0.18
N ALA A 241 -3.79 -19.20 0.08
CA ALA A 241 -3.85 -18.36 1.27
C ALA A 241 -4.18 -16.91 0.87
N GLY A 242 -5.24 -16.73 0.07
CA GLY A 242 -5.63 -15.44 -0.50
C GLY A 242 -5.89 -14.31 0.51
N GLY A 243 -6.14 -14.64 1.78
CA GLY A 243 -6.25 -13.68 2.89
C GLY A 243 -4.99 -12.85 3.08
N LEU A 244 -3.80 -13.46 2.97
CA LEU A 244 -2.53 -12.74 3.09
C LEU A 244 -2.35 -11.69 1.98
N GLY A 245 -2.74 -12.00 0.75
CA GLY A 245 -2.74 -10.99 -0.33
C GLY A 245 -3.85 -9.96 -0.17
N GLY A 246 -5.01 -10.35 0.35
CA GLY A 246 -6.07 -9.40 0.72
C GLY A 246 -5.59 -8.36 1.74
N ALA A 247 -4.85 -8.78 2.77
CA ALA A 247 -4.22 -7.86 3.72
C ALA A 247 -3.22 -6.92 3.05
N MET A 248 -2.53 -7.33 1.97
CA MET A 248 -1.69 -6.41 1.21
C MET A 248 -2.50 -5.34 0.47
N GLY A 249 -3.71 -5.66 0.03
CA GLY A 249 -4.65 -4.69 -0.54
C GLY A 249 -5.13 -3.68 0.51
N GLN A 250 -5.45 -4.15 1.71
CA GLN A 250 -5.79 -3.27 2.85
C GLN A 250 -4.62 -2.35 3.21
N LYS A 251 -3.41 -2.92 3.29
CA LYS A 251 -2.18 -2.17 3.52
C LYS A 251 -1.88 -1.15 2.42
N ALA A 252 -2.19 -1.47 1.16
CA ALA A 252 -2.03 -0.54 0.04
C ALA A 252 -2.89 0.72 0.21
N LEU A 253 -4.18 0.56 0.54
CA LEU A 253 -5.08 1.69 0.82
C LEU A 253 -4.57 2.54 2.00
N ALA A 254 -4.16 1.89 3.08
CA ALA A 254 -3.62 2.58 4.25
C ALA A 254 -2.32 3.34 3.96
N ASN A 255 -1.40 2.72 3.22
CA ASN A 255 -0.14 3.36 2.81
C ASN A 255 -0.37 4.53 1.86
N ALA A 256 -1.31 4.42 0.93
CA ALA A 256 -1.68 5.52 0.05
C ALA A 256 -2.22 6.72 0.84
N LYS A 257 -3.16 6.50 1.76
CA LYS A 257 -3.69 7.56 2.63
C LYS A 257 -2.59 8.19 3.48
N ARG A 258 -1.68 7.37 4.03
CA ARG A 258 -0.49 7.82 4.79
C ARG A 258 0.38 8.81 4.00
N VAL A 259 0.56 8.59 2.70
CA VAL A 259 1.42 9.44 1.86
C VAL A 259 0.65 10.57 1.14
N GLY A 260 -0.57 10.84 1.60
CA GLY A 260 -1.40 11.94 1.14
C GLY A 260 -2.04 11.72 -0.23
N MET A 261 -2.26 10.46 -0.63
CA MET A 261 -3.19 10.17 -1.73
C MET A 261 -4.62 10.30 -1.22
N GLU A 262 -5.51 10.79 -2.10
CA GLU A 262 -6.94 10.65 -1.90
C GLU A 262 -7.31 9.17 -2.02
N VAL A 263 -8.05 8.66 -1.03
CA VAL A 263 -8.52 7.27 -0.94
C VAL A 263 -9.95 7.34 -0.42
N ASP A 264 -10.84 6.56 -1.00
CA ASP A 264 -12.23 6.46 -0.58
C ASP A 264 -12.32 5.96 0.88
N ASP A 265 -12.93 6.79 1.71
CA ASP A 265 -13.14 6.51 3.13
C ASP A 265 -14.00 5.26 3.34
N GLU A 266 -14.95 5.00 2.45
CA GLU A 266 -15.77 3.79 2.46
C GLU A 266 -14.89 2.55 2.20
N ALA A 267 -13.90 2.65 1.32
CA ALA A 267 -13.01 1.54 1.02
C ALA A 267 -12.09 1.19 2.19
N LEU A 268 -11.57 2.21 2.88
CA LEU A 268 -10.81 2.08 4.12
C LEU A 268 -11.66 1.48 5.25
N ASP A 269 -12.92 1.90 5.38
CA ASP A 269 -13.83 1.39 6.40
C ASP A 269 -14.18 -0.08 6.15
N LYS A 270 -14.52 -0.46 4.91
CA LYS A 270 -14.75 -1.86 4.56
C LYS A 270 -13.52 -2.74 4.84
N ALA A 271 -12.32 -2.26 4.53
CA ALA A 271 -11.06 -2.95 4.83
C ALA A 271 -10.87 -3.14 6.35
N GLN A 272 -11.09 -2.09 7.14
CA GLN A 272 -11.00 -2.14 8.60
C GLN A 272 -12.02 -3.12 9.19
N GLU A 273 -13.28 -3.04 8.76
CA GLU A 273 -14.33 -3.94 9.25
C GLU A 273 -14.04 -5.41 8.91
N GLN A 274 -13.44 -5.69 7.75
CA GLN A 274 -13.01 -7.04 7.42
C GLN A 274 -11.96 -7.52 8.42
N ALA A 275 -10.94 -6.71 8.69
CA ALA A 275 -9.89 -7.04 9.66
C ALA A 275 -10.46 -7.23 11.08
N GLN A 276 -11.42 -6.40 11.51
CA GLN A 276 -12.14 -6.53 12.79
C GLN A 276 -12.97 -7.82 12.85
N ARG A 277 -13.62 -8.23 11.75
CA ARG A 277 -14.35 -9.49 11.70
C ARG A 277 -13.40 -10.69 11.83
N GLU A 278 -12.25 -10.62 11.18
CA GLU A 278 -11.27 -11.71 11.12
C GLU A 278 -10.36 -11.79 12.36
N SER A 279 -10.23 -10.72 13.15
CA SER A 279 -9.43 -10.69 14.38
C SER A 279 -10.08 -11.38 15.58
N LYS A 280 -11.38 -11.68 15.51
CA LYS A 280 -12.13 -12.31 16.60
C LYS A 280 -11.59 -13.70 16.90
N THR A 281 -11.24 -13.93 18.16
CA THR A 281 -10.78 -15.25 18.64
C THR A 281 -11.92 -16.12 19.15
N GLY A 282 -11.72 -17.44 19.10
CA GLY A 282 -12.60 -18.40 19.78
C GLY A 282 -12.49 -18.32 21.31
N GLU A 283 -13.33 -19.11 22.00
CA GLU A 283 -13.28 -19.24 23.49
C GLU A 283 -11.93 -19.76 23.99
N ASP A 284 -11.20 -20.49 23.14
CA ASP A 284 -9.86 -21.01 23.39
C ASP A 284 -8.74 -19.97 23.14
N GLY A 285 -9.11 -18.72 22.82
CA GLY A 285 -8.18 -17.62 22.56
C GLY A 285 -7.42 -17.76 21.24
N ARG A 286 -7.87 -18.65 20.35
CA ARG A 286 -7.23 -18.90 19.06
C ARG A 286 -7.85 -18.04 17.96
N PHE A 287 -7.03 -17.61 17.00
CA PHE A 287 -7.54 -16.97 15.79
C PHE A 287 -8.25 -18.00 14.93
N ALA A 288 -9.38 -17.64 14.35
CA ALA A 288 -10.14 -18.56 13.51
C ALA A 288 -9.32 -18.95 12.27
N ALA A 289 -9.03 -20.24 12.12
CA ALA A 289 -8.40 -20.81 10.94
C ALA A 289 -9.35 -20.70 9.75
N SER A 290 -9.26 -19.61 8.99
CA SER A 290 -10.19 -19.30 7.90
C SER A 290 -9.77 -20.02 6.61
N GLY A 291 -10.74 -20.30 5.73
CA GLY A 291 -10.43 -20.82 4.39
C GLY A 291 -9.60 -19.84 3.55
N LYS A 292 -9.78 -18.52 3.75
CA LYS A 292 -8.96 -17.48 3.12
C LYS A 292 -7.49 -17.55 3.59
N SER A 293 -7.24 -18.08 4.79
CA SER A 293 -5.93 -18.25 5.41
C SER A 293 -5.41 -19.69 5.35
N ALA A 294 -5.89 -20.50 4.40
CA ALA A 294 -5.54 -21.91 4.22
C ALA A 294 -5.75 -22.81 5.46
N GLY A 295 -6.57 -22.38 6.43
CA GLY A 295 -6.74 -23.05 7.71
C GLY A 295 -5.53 -22.96 8.65
N ILE A 296 -4.59 -22.04 8.39
CA ILE A 296 -3.39 -21.83 9.19
C ILE A 296 -3.58 -20.62 10.11
N GLU A 297 -3.46 -20.85 11.41
CA GLU A 297 -3.73 -19.83 12.42
C GLU A 297 -2.80 -18.63 12.31
N LEU A 298 -1.49 -18.86 12.07
CA LEU A 298 -0.51 -17.79 11.86
C LEU A 298 -0.94 -16.81 10.77
N TYR A 299 -1.48 -17.35 9.66
CA TYR A 299 -1.89 -16.53 8.52
C TYR A 299 -3.13 -15.72 8.85
N SER A 300 -4.10 -16.30 9.58
CA SER A 300 -5.25 -15.57 10.10
C SER A 300 -4.84 -14.45 11.06
N ALA A 301 -3.93 -14.73 12.00
CA ALA A 301 -3.44 -13.74 12.95
C ALA A 301 -2.70 -12.59 12.24
N ALA A 302 -1.82 -12.92 11.28
CA ALA A 302 -1.10 -11.93 10.50
C ALA A 302 -2.02 -11.06 9.64
N THR A 303 -2.96 -11.67 8.93
CA THR A 303 -3.94 -10.96 8.07
C THR A 303 -4.79 -10.00 8.90
N SER A 304 -5.33 -10.46 10.04
CA SER A 304 -6.25 -9.67 10.85
C SER A 304 -5.55 -8.60 11.70
N VAL A 305 -4.51 -8.97 12.45
CA VAL A 305 -3.76 -8.01 13.30
C VAL A 305 -2.99 -7.01 12.43
N GLY A 306 -2.39 -7.46 11.33
CA GLY A 306 -1.74 -6.60 10.35
C GLY A 306 -2.73 -5.63 9.70
N GLY A 307 -3.88 -6.12 9.24
CA GLY A 307 -4.93 -5.28 8.66
C GLY A 307 -5.46 -4.20 9.62
N LEU A 308 -5.67 -4.54 10.89
CA LEU A 308 -6.05 -3.57 11.92
C LEU A 308 -4.94 -2.55 12.21
N ALA A 309 -3.68 -2.99 12.23
CA ALA A 309 -2.55 -2.10 12.44
C ALA A 309 -2.37 -1.11 11.28
N ASP A 310 -2.61 -1.55 10.05
CA ASP A 310 -2.57 -0.69 8.88
C ASP A 310 -3.78 0.26 8.83
N ALA A 311 -4.97 -0.22 9.19
CA ALA A 311 -6.15 0.65 9.37
C ALA A 311 -5.90 1.74 10.43
N SER A 312 -5.30 1.40 11.57
CA SER A 312 -4.93 2.37 12.61
C SER A 312 -3.98 3.45 12.09
N LYS A 313 -3.00 3.10 11.23
CA LYS A 313 -2.13 4.08 10.57
C LYS A 313 -2.92 5.03 9.67
N ALA A 314 -3.85 4.51 8.86
CA ALA A 314 -4.73 5.35 8.04
C ALA A 314 -5.61 6.26 8.91
N ASN A 315 -6.14 5.73 10.02
CA ASN A 315 -6.96 6.48 10.97
C ASN A 315 -6.21 7.63 11.61
N GLN A 316 -4.88 7.58 11.77
CA GLN A 316 -4.13 8.75 12.25
C GLN A 316 -4.32 9.95 11.31
N VAL A 317 -4.22 9.73 10.00
CA VAL A 317 -4.46 10.78 8.99
C VAL A 317 -5.92 11.23 9.04
N ARG A 318 -6.86 10.29 9.02
CA ARG A 318 -8.29 10.61 9.01
C ARG A 318 -8.77 11.32 10.28
N ARG A 319 -8.17 11.01 11.45
CA ARG A 319 -8.38 11.74 12.71
C ARG A 319 -7.97 13.19 12.58
N GLN A 320 -6.79 13.45 12.00
CA GLN A 320 -6.31 14.81 11.78
C GLN A 320 -7.27 15.58 10.86
N GLU A 321 -7.70 14.96 9.76
CA GLU A 321 -8.65 15.55 8.82
C GLU A 321 -10.01 15.85 9.47
N ALA A 322 -10.59 14.88 10.19
CA ALA A 322 -11.86 15.06 10.89
C ALA A 322 -11.79 16.14 11.97
N ALA A 323 -10.69 16.18 12.73
CA ALA A 323 -10.47 17.22 13.75
C ALA A 323 -10.35 18.61 13.12
N GLN A 324 -9.60 18.76 12.03
CA GLN A 324 -9.47 20.02 11.29
C GLN A 324 -10.81 20.49 10.72
N GLN A 325 -11.59 19.58 10.14
CA GLN A 325 -12.92 19.91 9.61
C GLN A 325 -13.87 20.38 10.72
N ALA A 326 -13.85 19.72 11.88
CA ALA A 326 -14.64 20.11 13.04
C ALA A 326 -14.21 21.48 13.57
N GLU A 327 -12.90 21.74 13.71
CA GLU A 327 -12.36 23.01 14.16
C GLU A 327 -12.74 24.16 13.21
N ALA A 328 -12.56 23.98 11.90
CA ALA A 328 -12.94 24.97 10.89
C ALA A 328 -14.46 25.28 10.93
N ALA A 329 -15.31 24.25 11.09
CA ALA A 329 -16.75 24.42 11.22
C ALA A 329 -17.14 25.15 12.53
N GLN A 330 -16.43 24.87 13.64
CA GLN A 330 -16.62 25.56 14.92
C GLN A 330 -16.23 27.04 14.82
N GLU A 331 -15.10 27.34 14.19
CA GLU A 331 -14.66 28.72 13.96
C GLU A 331 -15.65 29.50 13.08
N GLU A 332 -16.13 28.88 12.00
CA GLU A 332 -17.14 29.48 11.14
C GLU A 332 -18.42 29.76 11.93
N ASN A 333 -18.88 28.80 12.75
CA ASN A 333 -20.04 29.00 13.61
C ASN A 333 -19.85 30.11 14.63
N ALA A 334 -18.66 30.27 15.22
CA ALA A 334 -18.37 31.39 16.12
C ALA A 334 -18.46 32.74 15.40
N ARG A 335 -18.00 32.83 14.14
CA ARG A 335 -18.12 34.03 13.29
C ARG A 335 -19.59 34.29 12.94
N LEU A 336 -20.33 33.27 12.51
CA LEU A 336 -21.75 33.34 12.15
C LEU A 336 -22.64 33.72 13.33
N ALA A 337 -22.38 33.18 14.52
CA ALA A 337 -23.08 33.54 15.76
C ALA A 337 -22.90 35.03 16.12
N THR A 338 -21.77 35.62 15.76
CA THR A 338 -21.52 37.07 15.93
C THR A 338 -22.22 37.90 14.85
N ALA A 339 -22.37 37.36 13.64
CA ALA A 339 -23.03 38.02 12.51
C ALA A 339 -24.57 38.00 12.63
N LEU A 340 -25.16 36.91 13.13
CA LEU A 340 -26.61 36.69 13.15
C LEU A 340 -27.42 37.83 13.80
N PRO A 341 -27.03 38.40 14.97
CA PRO A 341 -27.75 39.52 15.57
C PRO A 341 -27.74 40.79 14.71
N ASN A 342 -26.72 40.95 13.85
CA ASN A 342 -26.52 42.13 13.00
C ASN A 342 -27.17 42.01 11.63
N ALA A 343 -27.61 40.82 11.21
CA ALA A 343 -28.30 40.61 9.94
C ALA A 343 -29.68 41.31 9.95
N THR A 344 -29.91 42.21 9.00
CA THR A 344 -31.15 43.00 8.91
C THR A 344 -32.18 42.39 7.97
N GLU A 345 -31.73 41.66 6.95
CA GLU A 345 -32.60 41.02 5.97
C GLU A 345 -33.03 39.62 6.44
N PRO A 346 -34.33 39.25 6.37
CA PRO A 346 -34.79 37.92 6.77
C PRO A 346 -34.09 36.78 6.04
N GLU A 347 -33.82 36.93 4.75
CA GLU A 347 -33.11 35.93 3.94
C GLU A 347 -31.65 35.76 4.38
N GLU A 348 -31.01 36.80 4.89
CA GLU A 348 -29.65 36.72 5.41
C GLU A 348 -29.61 35.94 6.73
N ARG A 349 -30.58 36.20 7.62
CA ARG A 349 -30.73 35.43 8.87
C ARG A 349 -30.94 33.95 8.58
N GLU A 350 -31.85 33.62 7.68
CA GLU A 350 -32.13 32.23 7.29
C GLU A 350 -30.89 31.53 6.73
N ARG A 351 -30.10 32.21 5.88
CA ARG A 351 -28.84 31.65 5.38
C ARG A 351 -27.83 31.38 6.49
N ILE A 352 -27.67 32.32 7.43
CA ILE A 352 -26.74 32.18 8.55
C ILE A 352 -27.17 31.03 9.46
N GLU A 353 -28.45 30.96 9.84
CA GLU A 353 -29.00 29.88 10.67
C GLU A 353 -28.81 28.51 10.00
N LYS A 354 -29.11 28.41 8.70
CA LYS A 354 -28.90 27.17 7.94
C LYS A 354 -27.42 26.77 7.87
N GLN A 355 -26.52 27.73 7.70
CA GLN A 355 -25.08 27.42 7.68
C GLN A 355 -24.59 26.95 9.05
N ILE A 356 -25.10 27.52 10.14
CA ILE A 356 -24.81 27.06 11.51
C ILE A 356 -25.26 25.60 11.67
N GLU A 357 -26.48 25.25 11.25
CA GLU A 357 -27.01 23.87 11.32
C GLU A 357 -26.16 22.87 10.50
N ILE A 358 -25.74 23.26 9.29
CA ILE A 358 -24.84 22.47 8.45
C ILE A 358 -23.52 22.20 9.18
N ASN A 359 -22.95 23.23 9.80
CA ASN A 359 -21.68 23.13 10.51
C ASN A 359 -21.83 22.33 11.82
N GLU A 360 -22.94 22.46 12.54
CA GLU A 360 -23.24 21.62 13.71
C GLU A 360 -23.32 20.14 13.32
N THR A 361 -23.90 19.83 12.16
CA THR A 361 -23.94 18.47 11.61
C THR A 361 -22.53 17.95 11.33
N LYS A 362 -21.68 18.74 10.63
CA LYS A 362 -20.27 18.36 10.38
C LYS A 362 -19.48 18.11 11.66
N ILE A 363 -19.68 18.95 12.69
CA ILE A 363 -19.01 18.79 13.99
C ILE A 363 -19.45 17.49 14.66
N ALA A 364 -20.75 17.17 14.61
CA ALA A 364 -21.27 15.93 15.16
C ALA A 364 -20.72 14.69 14.42
N GLU A 365 -20.76 14.70 13.09
CA GLU A 365 -20.24 13.62 12.25
C GLU A 365 -18.73 13.39 12.48
N ALA A 366 -17.94 14.46 12.58
CA ALA A 366 -16.53 14.36 12.92
C ALA A 366 -16.31 13.76 14.33
N GLY A 367 -17.15 14.13 15.30
CA GLY A 367 -17.13 13.57 16.64
C GLY A 367 -17.42 12.07 16.68
N GLU A 368 -18.43 11.61 15.92
CA GLU A 368 -18.76 10.19 15.74
C GLU A 368 -17.59 9.44 15.09
N ARG A 369 -17.01 10.02 14.04
CA ARG A 369 -15.87 9.44 13.32
C ARG A 369 -14.64 9.25 14.21
N LEU A 370 -14.34 10.23 15.06
CA LEU A 370 -13.26 10.14 16.04
C LEU A 370 -13.50 9.02 17.07
N ALA A 371 -14.74 8.85 17.52
CA ALA A 371 -15.11 7.78 18.44
C ALA A 371 -15.00 6.38 17.78
N ASP A 372 -15.39 6.25 16.52
CA ASP A 372 -15.23 5.01 15.76
C ASP A 372 -13.76 4.61 15.61
N TYR A 373 -12.88 5.59 15.39
CA TYR A 373 -11.45 5.32 15.35
C TYR A 373 -10.88 4.90 16.71
N ASP A 374 -11.36 5.49 17.82
CA ASP A 374 -10.97 5.07 19.17
C ASP A 374 -11.37 3.61 19.41
N LYS A 375 -12.57 3.23 18.98
CA LYS A 375 -13.04 1.85 19.06
C LYS A 375 -12.19 0.90 18.20
N ALA A 376 -11.78 1.33 17.01
CA ALA A 376 -10.91 0.53 16.15
C ALA A 376 -9.52 0.31 16.75
N ASP A 377 -8.96 1.32 17.44
CA ASP A 377 -7.69 1.19 18.16
C ASP A 377 -7.83 0.22 19.35
N GLU A 378 -8.95 0.24 20.09
CA GLU A 378 -9.22 -0.75 21.14
C GLU A 378 -9.31 -2.18 20.58
N ASP A 379 -9.92 -2.36 19.41
CA ASP A 379 -10.03 -3.67 18.76
C ASP A 379 -8.66 -4.18 18.30
N LEU A 380 -7.78 -3.27 17.84
CA LEU A 380 -6.39 -3.58 17.53
C LEU A 380 -5.62 -4.02 18.79
N ASP A 381 -5.75 -3.29 19.89
CA ASP A 381 -5.10 -3.63 21.15
C ASP A 381 -5.55 -5.00 21.66
N ALA A 382 -6.85 -5.30 21.62
CA ALA A 382 -7.38 -6.61 21.98
C ALA A 382 -6.85 -7.73 21.06
N ALA A 383 -6.73 -7.47 19.76
CA ALA A 383 -6.18 -8.43 18.79
C ALA A 383 -4.68 -8.66 19.02
N LYS A 384 -3.91 -7.62 19.36
CA LYS A 384 -2.50 -7.74 19.75
C LYS A 384 -2.37 -8.57 21.04
N GLU A 385 -3.17 -8.31 22.06
CA GLU A 385 -3.15 -9.11 23.29
C GLU A 385 -3.44 -10.59 23.04
N ALA A 386 -4.36 -10.90 22.13
CA ALA A 386 -4.62 -12.28 21.71
C ALA A 386 -3.41 -12.90 20.99
N LEU A 387 -2.76 -12.13 20.10
CA LEU A 387 -1.55 -12.55 19.40
C LEU A 387 -0.39 -12.84 20.37
N LEU A 388 -0.16 -11.98 21.35
CA LEU A 388 0.93 -12.16 22.34
C LEU A 388 0.81 -13.51 23.06
N LYS A 389 -0.42 -13.94 23.38
CA LYS A 389 -0.68 -15.26 24.01
C LYS A 389 -0.32 -16.45 23.13
N ARG A 390 -0.13 -16.25 21.82
CA ARG A 390 0.22 -17.29 20.85
C ARG A 390 1.69 -17.29 20.44
N MET A 391 2.42 -16.20 20.68
CA MET A 391 3.78 -16.03 20.15
C MET A 391 4.79 -17.06 20.68
N ASP A 392 4.56 -17.63 21.86
CA ASP A 392 5.40 -18.70 22.44
C ASP A 392 5.02 -20.11 21.96
N ASP A 393 3.85 -20.29 21.35
CA ASP A 393 3.42 -21.56 20.79
C ASP A 393 4.22 -21.88 19.51
N GLU A 394 5.10 -22.88 19.59
CA GLU A 394 5.95 -23.29 18.47
C GLU A 394 5.12 -23.76 17.25
N GLN A 395 3.94 -24.35 17.46
CA GLN A 395 3.07 -24.77 16.36
C GLN A 395 2.43 -23.58 15.67
N PHE A 396 2.03 -22.57 16.44
CA PHE A 396 1.55 -21.30 15.89
C PHE A 396 2.64 -20.65 15.03
N VAL A 397 3.84 -20.47 15.59
CA VAL A 397 4.95 -19.81 14.88
C VAL A 397 5.39 -20.62 13.65
N ALA A 398 5.34 -21.95 13.71
CA ALA A 398 5.69 -22.80 12.58
C ALA A 398 4.72 -22.67 11.39
N GLY A 399 3.49 -22.19 11.57
CA GLY A 399 2.53 -22.06 10.48
C GLY A 399 2.26 -23.41 9.80
N PHE A 400 2.41 -23.49 8.48
CA PHE A 400 2.22 -24.74 7.73
C PHE A 400 3.41 -25.69 7.84
N GLY A 401 4.63 -25.16 7.99
CA GLY A 401 5.82 -26.02 8.02
C GLY A 401 7.16 -25.33 8.33
N ASN A 402 7.13 -24.07 8.76
CA ASN A 402 8.25 -23.15 9.03
C ASN A 402 9.10 -22.91 7.77
N ASN A 403 9.26 -21.64 7.38
CA ASN A 403 10.04 -21.18 6.22
C ASN A 403 9.41 -21.37 4.83
N GLY A 404 8.13 -21.06 4.65
CA GLY A 404 7.56 -20.71 3.34
C GLY A 404 7.46 -19.18 3.20
N GLY A 405 7.27 -18.69 1.97
CA GLY A 405 7.07 -17.24 1.74
C GLY A 405 5.84 -16.69 2.49
N GLU A 406 4.79 -17.49 2.67
CA GLU A 406 3.61 -17.13 3.48
C GLU A 406 3.92 -16.95 4.97
N GLU A 407 4.78 -17.80 5.56
CA GLU A 407 5.24 -17.58 6.93
C GLU A 407 6.07 -16.31 7.04
N PHE A 408 7.01 -16.06 6.13
CA PHE A 408 7.82 -14.84 6.17
C PHE A 408 6.96 -13.58 6.05
N LEU A 409 5.94 -13.62 5.19
CA LEU A 409 4.98 -12.54 5.07
C LEU A 409 4.15 -12.35 6.33
N SER A 410 3.76 -13.45 6.98
CA SER A 410 3.05 -13.41 8.26
C SER A 410 3.92 -12.83 9.38
N TYR A 411 5.20 -13.20 9.41
CA TYR A 411 6.15 -12.64 10.37
C TYR A 411 6.35 -11.14 10.17
N LEU A 412 6.35 -10.69 8.91
CA LEU A 412 6.44 -9.28 8.56
C LEU A 412 5.20 -8.51 9.04
N GLN A 413 3.99 -8.97 8.71
CA GLN A 413 2.75 -8.30 9.12
C GLN A 413 2.62 -8.21 10.65
N ILE A 414 2.94 -9.30 11.36
CA ILE A 414 2.97 -9.30 12.83
C ILE A 414 4.04 -8.32 13.35
N GLY A 415 5.25 -8.37 12.78
CA GLY A 415 6.33 -7.48 13.20
C GLY A 415 5.99 -6.01 13.01
N GLU A 416 5.37 -5.66 11.88
CA GLU A 416 4.95 -4.29 11.58
C GLU A 416 3.77 -3.82 12.45
N ALA A 417 2.93 -4.74 12.93
CA ALA A 417 1.90 -4.41 13.90
C ALA A 417 2.48 -4.13 15.29
N LEU A 418 3.49 -4.90 15.71
CA LEU A 418 4.14 -4.77 17.03
C LEU A 418 5.13 -3.61 17.10
N VAL A 419 5.89 -3.33 16.02
CA VAL A 419 6.95 -2.32 16.04
C VAL A 419 6.45 -0.91 16.35
N VAL A 420 5.19 -0.61 15.99
CA VAL A 420 4.55 0.69 16.25
C VAL A 420 4.51 1.01 17.74
N ASP A 421 4.37 0.00 18.60
CA ASP A 421 4.36 0.16 20.06
C ASP A 421 5.78 0.04 20.66
N GLY A 422 6.70 -0.58 19.93
CA GLY A 422 8.04 -0.92 20.41
C GLY A 422 8.00 -1.82 21.65
N GLY A 423 8.89 -1.54 22.60
CA GLY A 423 8.91 -2.23 23.89
C GLY A 423 9.35 -3.70 23.84
N GLU A 424 9.12 -4.40 24.96
CA GLU A 424 9.62 -5.77 25.19
C GLU A 424 9.01 -6.79 24.23
N GLN A 425 7.70 -6.71 23.98
CA GLN A 425 6.99 -7.65 23.12
C GLN A 425 7.49 -7.63 21.67
N PHE A 426 7.70 -6.43 21.11
CA PHE A 426 8.35 -6.28 19.82
C PHE A 426 9.79 -6.81 19.84
N ALA A 427 10.58 -6.47 20.87
CA ALA A 427 11.98 -6.90 20.96
C ALA A 427 12.11 -8.43 21.04
N GLU A 428 11.21 -9.12 21.74
CA GLU A 428 11.15 -10.58 21.81
C GLU A 428 10.79 -11.20 20.46
N TRP A 429 9.78 -10.65 19.77
CA TRP A 429 9.41 -11.09 18.42
C TRP A 429 10.56 -10.91 17.43
N ASP A 430 11.14 -9.71 17.36
CA ASP A 430 12.24 -9.38 16.44
C ASP A 430 13.45 -10.28 16.69
N LYS A 431 13.79 -10.53 17.96
CA LYS A 431 14.88 -11.44 18.33
C LYS A 431 14.59 -12.88 17.92
N LYS A 432 13.35 -13.36 18.10
CA LYS A 432 12.93 -14.72 17.71
C LYS A 432 12.99 -14.89 16.20
N MET A 433 12.45 -13.94 15.44
CA MET A 433 12.44 -13.96 13.97
C MET A 433 13.85 -13.79 13.40
N THR A 434 14.66 -12.89 13.96
CA THR A 434 16.08 -12.72 13.57
C THR A 434 16.86 -14.02 13.75
N ARG A 435 16.69 -14.72 14.88
CA ARG A 435 17.33 -16.02 15.09
C ARG A 435 16.85 -17.05 14.08
N ASN A 436 15.54 -17.15 13.85
CA ASN A 436 14.98 -18.12 12.91
C ASN A 436 15.55 -17.90 11.50
N LEU A 437 15.42 -16.69 10.97
CA LEU A 437 15.83 -16.36 9.60
C LEU A 437 17.34 -16.48 9.40
N ASN A 438 18.17 -16.08 10.36
CA ASN A 438 19.62 -16.26 10.24
C ASN A 438 20.03 -17.74 10.19
N ASN A 439 19.29 -18.63 10.87
CA ASN A 439 19.58 -20.06 10.88
C ASN A 439 19.22 -20.78 9.56
N VAL A 440 18.34 -20.19 8.75
CA VAL A 440 17.82 -20.80 7.51
C VAL A 440 18.25 -20.03 6.25
N GLN A 441 19.16 -19.07 6.37
CA GLN A 441 19.73 -18.40 5.21
C GLN A 441 20.60 -19.39 4.42
N ASN A 442 20.47 -19.37 3.10
CA ASN A 442 21.30 -20.15 2.19
C ASN A 442 22.75 -19.62 2.19
N ASN A 443 23.70 -20.47 1.75
CA ASN A 443 25.12 -20.13 1.75
C ASN A 443 25.48 -18.91 0.87
N ASP A 444 24.66 -18.63 -0.15
CA ASP A 444 24.81 -17.47 -1.04
C ASP A 444 24.12 -16.20 -0.54
N GLY A 445 23.52 -16.24 0.65
CA GLY A 445 22.85 -15.09 1.26
C GLY A 445 21.35 -15.00 0.99
N SER A 446 20.80 -15.82 0.09
CA SER A 446 19.36 -15.83 -0.18
C SER A 446 18.55 -16.59 0.89
N TRP A 447 17.23 -16.49 0.79
CA TRP A 447 16.28 -17.40 1.42
C TRP A 447 15.43 -18.07 0.35
N SER A 448 15.06 -19.32 0.60
CA SER A 448 14.13 -20.10 -0.23
C SER A 448 13.04 -20.68 0.64
N GLY A 449 11.81 -20.68 0.15
CA GLY A 449 10.73 -21.38 0.84
C GLY A 449 10.91 -22.89 0.72
N HIS A 450 10.65 -23.63 1.79
CA HIS A 450 10.66 -25.11 1.76
C HIS A 450 9.32 -25.71 1.32
N HIS A 451 8.27 -24.89 1.35
CA HIS A 451 6.92 -25.24 0.93
C HIS A 451 6.20 -23.96 0.46
N CYS A 452 5.03 -24.13 -0.16
CA CYS A 452 4.14 -23.06 -0.59
C CYS A 452 4.77 -22.03 -1.55
N ILE A 453 5.01 -20.77 -1.18
CA ILE A 453 5.86 -19.86 -1.97
C ILE A 453 7.31 -20.24 -1.74
N THR A 454 7.98 -20.73 -2.78
CA THR A 454 9.38 -21.20 -2.69
C THR A 454 10.39 -20.39 -3.51
N GLY A 455 9.90 -19.50 -4.38
CA GLY A 455 10.73 -18.63 -5.21
C GLY A 455 11.69 -17.81 -4.35
N ARG A 456 12.99 -17.88 -4.69
CA ARG A 456 14.05 -17.26 -3.90
C ARG A 456 13.97 -15.74 -3.86
N THR A 457 13.43 -15.09 -4.90
CA THR A 457 13.29 -13.63 -4.91
C THR A 457 12.31 -13.18 -3.83
N PHE A 458 11.06 -13.64 -3.88
CA PHE A 458 10.05 -13.31 -2.87
C PHE A 458 10.52 -13.67 -1.45
N CYS A 459 11.06 -14.88 -1.27
CA CYS A 459 11.47 -15.37 0.06
C CYS A 459 12.62 -14.55 0.65
N THR A 460 13.63 -14.23 -0.16
CA THR A 460 14.74 -13.35 0.26
C THR A 460 14.23 -11.96 0.62
N SER A 461 13.35 -11.40 -0.21
CA SER A 461 12.77 -10.07 0.01
C SER A 461 11.95 -10.02 1.30
N ALA A 462 11.06 -11.00 1.51
CA ALA A 462 10.25 -11.10 2.73
C ALA A 462 11.12 -11.31 3.98
N ALA A 463 12.13 -12.18 3.93
CA ALA A 463 13.06 -12.37 5.04
C ALA A 463 13.82 -11.08 5.39
N LEU A 464 14.30 -10.35 4.38
CA LEU A 464 14.98 -9.06 4.60
C LEU A 464 14.04 -8.02 5.22
N LEU A 465 12.79 -7.94 4.78
CA LEU A 465 11.78 -7.04 5.36
C LEU A 465 11.48 -7.41 6.82
N VAL A 466 11.41 -8.69 7.17
CA VAL A 466 11.28 -9.14 8.57
C VAL A 466 12.51 -8.72 9.38
N LEU A 467 13.72 -8.95 8.85
CA LEU A 467 14.97 -8.60 9.54
C LEU A 467 15.20 -7.09 9.68
N THR A 468 14.43 -6.27 8.97
CA THR A 468 14.51 -4.81 8.97
C THR A 468 13.19 -4.15 9.37
N VAL A 469 12.32 -4.89 10.09
CA VAL A 469 11.02 -4.39 10.53
C VAL A 469 11.11 -3.19 11.47
N ASP A 470 12.23 -3.07 12.19
CA ASP A 470 12.60 -1.92 13.03
C ASP A 470 12.67 -0.59 12.25
N ARG A 471 12.69 -0.65 10.91
CA ARG A 471 12.70 0.52 10.02
C ARG A 471 11.35 0.81 9.37
N ALA A 472 10.30 0.08 9.72
CA ALA A 472 8.97 0.32 9.17
C ALA A 472 8.48 1.73 9.56
N PRO A 473 7.90 2.51 8.62
CA PRO A 473 7.29 3.78 8.96
C PRO A 473 6.15 3.62 9.97
N ALA A 474 6.24 4.35 11.07
CA ALA A 474 5.23 4.46 12.10
C ALA A 474 4.94 5.95 12.37
N PRO A 475 3.72 6.29 12.84
CA PRO A 475 3.43 7.66 13.20
C PRO A 475 4.27 8.01 14.44
N ILE A 476 5.15 9.01 14.33
CA ILE A 476 5.87 9.50 15.51
C ILE A 476 4.84 10.22 16.37
N ARG A 477 4.53 9.63 17.52
CA ARG A 477 3.85 10.34 18.60
C ARG A 477 4.81 11.43 19.06
N ASP A 478 4.63 12.66 18.59
CA ASP A 478 5.13 13.81 19.33
C ASP A 478 4.65 13.60 20.77
N ALA A 479 5.55 13.68 21.75
CA ALA A 479 5.32 13.32 23.13
C ALA A 479 4.14 14.12 23.73
N VAL A 480 2.91 13.62 23.55
CA VAL A 480 1.66 14.27 23.99
C VAL A 480 0.79 13.31 24.80
N ARG A 481 1.22 12.05 25.03
CA ARG A 481 0.65 11.19 26.09
C ARG A 481 1.72 10.83 27.10
N GLY A 482 1.69 11.47 28.28
CA GLY A 482 2.51 11.06 29.42
C GLY A 482 2.80 12.13 30.48
N GLY A 483 1.77 12.86 30.92
CA GLY A 483 1.66 13.37 32.28
C GLY A 483 0.64 12.53 33.03
#